data_AF-A0A7X6PN73-F1
#
_entry.id   AF-A0A7X6PN73-F1
#
_cell.length_a   1.000
_cell.length_b   1.000
_cell.length_c   1.000
_cell.angle_alpha   90.00
_cell.angle_beta   90.00
_cell.angle_gamma   90.00
#
_symmetry.space_group_name_H-M   'P 1'
#
loop_
_entity.id
_entity.type
_entity.pdbx_description
1 polymer ?
#
loop_
_entity_poly.entity_id
_entity_poly.type
_entity_poly.pdbx_seq_one_letter_code
_entity_poly.pdbx_strand_id
1 'polypeptide(L)'
;QGGYTRIIKLENRAGDNAPMSQISLVLEETVSAEATRATRAAASKKAAEESAEESEVKTENVEVNAEDTAADPAEPAEGDVSAEAPAQEGSVAEAEAEAKAEETEDK
;
A
#
# COMPACT_ATOMS: atom_id res chain seq x y z
N GLN A 1 12.76 2.36 18.88
CA GLN A 1 11.29 2.49 18.95
C GLN A 1 10.85 2.04 20.34
N GLY A 2 9.87 2.69 20.97
CA GLY A 2 9.46 2.41 22.34
C GLY A 2 8.12 3.07 22.67
N GLY A 3 7.60 2.84 23.87
CA GLY A 3 6.32 3.41 24.31
C GLY A 3 5.09 2.59 23.89
N TYR A 4 5.18 1.25 23.94
CA TYR A 4 4.06 0.36 23.60
C TYR A 4 3.03 0.21 24.72
N THR A 5 3.28 0.82 25.88
CA THR A 5 2.39 0.78 27.04
C THR A 5 2.02 2.20 27.48
N ARG A 6 0.78 2.38 27.93
CA ARG A 6 0.26 3.59 28.56
C ARG A 6 -0.01 3.29 30.03
N ILE A 7 0.53 4.13 30.92
CA ILE A 7 0.32 4.04 32.37
C ILE A 7 -0.61 5.18 32.79
N ILE A 8 -1.76 4.84 33.35
CA ILE A 8 -2.73 5.81 33.90
C ILE A 8 -2.65 5.72 35.42
N LYS A 9 -2.37 6.83 36.09
CA LYS A 9 -2.40 6.89 37.55
C LYS A 9 -3.84 6.79 38.02
N LEU A 10 -4.07 5.88 38.96
CA LEU A 10 -5.35 5.72 39.61
C LEU A 10 -5.31 6.35 41.00
N GLU A 11 -6.45 6.38 41.65
CA GLU A 11 -6.52 6.72 43.07
C GLU A 11 -5.73 5.70 43.90
N ASN A 12 -5.26 6.15 45.07
CA ASN A 12 -4.54 5.29 45.99
C ASN A 12 -5.46 4.19 46.54
N ARG A 13 -4.87 3.03 46.80
CA ARG A 13 -5.60 1.90 47.37
C ARG A 13 -6.12 2.25 48.76
N ALA A 14 -7.40 2.00 48.99
CA ALA A 14 -8.02 2.19 50.30
C ALA A 14 -7.37 1.26 51.34
N GLY A 15 -7.05 1.81 52.52
CA GLY A 15 -6.51 1.07 53.67
C GLY A 15 -5.00 1.26 53.89
N ASP A 16 -4.19 1.22 52.83
CA ASP A 16 -2.73 1.42 52.92
C ASP A 16 -2.23 2.63 52.12
N ASN A 17 -3.13 3.34 51.45
CA ASN A 17 -2.85 4.54 50.66
C ASN A 17 -1.73 4.32 49.62
N ALA A 18 -1.56 3.09 49.13
CA ALA A 18 -0.53 2.76 48.16
C ALA A 18 -0.86 3.35 46.78
N PRO A 19 0.11 3.95 46.06
CA PRO A 19 -0.11 4.49 44.73
C PRO A 19 -0.35 3.37 43.72
N MET A 20 -1.47 3.45 42.99
CA MET A 20 -1.88 2.47 41.98
C MET A 20 -1.81 3.09 40.57
N SER A 21 -1.63 2.24 39.57
CA SER A 21 -1.68 2.65 38.17
C SER A 21 -2.16 1.51 37.28
N GLN A 22 -2.94 1.85 36.25
CA GLN A 22 -3.37 0.92 35.22
C GLN A 22 -2.37 0.93 34.06
N ILE A 23 -1.92 -0.25 33.64
CA ILE A 23 -1.03 -0.41 32.49
C ILE A 23 -1.86 -1.01 31.34
N SER A 24 -1.86 -0.33 30.20
CA SER A 24 -2.55 -0.77 28.98
C SER A 24 -1.59 -0.78 27.80
N LEU A 25 -1.87 -1.60 26.80
CA LEU A 25 -1.13 -1.56 25.53
C LEU A 25 -1.61 -0.36 24.70
N VAL A 26 -0.69 0.24 23.95
CA VAL A 26 -1.01 1.26 22.94
C VAL A 26 -1.42 0.53 21.67
N LEU A 27 -2.68 0.67 21.28
CA LEU A 27 -3.24 0.07 20.06
C LEU A 27 -3.21 1.05 18.87
N GLU A 28 -2.97 2.33 19.14
CA GLU A 28 -2.81 3.39 18.15
C GLU A 28 -1.43 3.30 17.47
N GLU A 29 -1.30 3.85 16.26
CA GLU A 29 0.00 3.93 15.59
C GLU A 29 0.98 4.79 16.39
N THR A 30 2.23 4.33 16.53
CA THR A 30 3.26 5.11 17.23
C THR A 30 3.63 6.38 16.47
N VAL A 31 4.00 7.45 17.18
CA VAL A 31 4.46 8.72 16.58
C VAL A 31 5.61 8.50 15.59
N SER A 32 6.49 7.54 15.85
CA SER A 32 7.56 7.15 14.91
C SER A 32 7.04 6.55 13.60
N ALA A 33 5.93 5.81 13.65
CA ALA A 33 5.32 5.24 12.45
C ALA A 33 4.67 6.35 11.60
N GLU A 34 4.00 7.31 12.23
CA GLU A 34 3.44 8.48 11.55
C GLU A 34 4.55 9.33 10.90
N ALA A 35 5.62 9.63 11.64
CA ALA A 35 6.78 10.35 11.09
C ALA A 35 7.39 9.62 9.88
N THR A 36 7.52 8.29 9.97
CA THR A 36 8.01 7.47 8.85
C THR A 36 7.07 7.56 7.65
N ARG A 37 5.75 7.48 7.85
CA ARG A 37 4.76 7.66 6.78
C ARG A 37 4.87 9.04 6.13
N ALA A 38 5.03 10.10 6.92
CA ALA A 38 5.20 11.46 6.41
C ALA A 38 6.48 11.61 5.57
N THR A 39 7.61 11.06 6.03
CA THR A 39 8.87 11.09 5.25
C THR A 39 8.75 10.34 3.93
N ARG A 40 8.09 9.17 3.91
CA ARG A 40 7.83 8.42 2.68
C ARG A 40 6.95 9.23 1.72
N ALA A 41 5.87 9.85 2.22
CA ALA A 41 4.99 10.67 1.40
C ALA A 41 5.73 11.87 0.77
N ALA A 42 6.59 12.53 1.55
CA ALA A 42 7.42 13.63 1.04
C ALA A 42 8.41 13.16 -0.05
N ALA A 43 9.06 12.02 0.15
CA ALA A 43 9.97 11.43 -0.84
C ALA A 43 9.24 11.08 -2.15
N SER A 44 8.04 10.48 -2.06
CA SER A 44 7.24 10.16 -3.24
C SER A 44 6.80 11.41 -4.02
N LYS A 45 6.43 12.49 -3.34
CA LYS A 45 6.09 13.76 -4.00
C LYS A 45 7.30 14.34 -4.74
N LYS A 46 8.46 14.38 -4.08
CA LYS A 46 9.68 14.89 -4.70
C LYS A 46 10.08 14.07 -5.94
N ALA A 47 9.97 12.75 -5.87
CA ALA A 47 10.26 11.88 -7.02
C ALA A 47 9.27 12.10 -8.18
N ALA A 48 8.00 12.40 -7.88
CA ALA A 48 7.01 12.72 -8.89
C ALA A 48 7.28 14.09 -9.55
N GLU A 49 7.71 15.10 -8.78
CA GLU A 49 8.13 16.40 -9.31
C GLU A 49 9.35 16.27 -10.21
N GLU A 50 10.38 15.55 -9.79
CA GLU A 50 11.60 15.31 -10.59
C GLU A 50 11.29 14.54 -11.88
N SER A 51 10.40 13.54 -11.83
CA SER A 51 9.96 12.83 -13.03
C SER A 51 9.12 13.70 -13.97
N ALA A 52 8.36 14.66 -13.45
CA ALA A 52 7.60 15.59 -14.27
C ALA A 52 8.53 16.57 -14.98
N GLU A 53 9.49 17.16 -14.26
CA GLU A 53 10.53 18.04 -14.81
C GLU A 53 11.36 17.32 -15.89
N GLU A 54 11.78 16.07 -15.65
CA GLU A 54 12.51 15.28 -16.66
C GLU A 54 11.66 15.01 -17.92
N SER A 55 10.35 14.80 -17.76
CA SER A 55 9.45 14.63 -18.90
C SER A 55 9.28 15.91 -19.72
N GLU A 56 9.15 17.06 -19.06
CA GLU A 56 9.01 18.37 -19.70
C GLU A 56 10.28 18.73 -20.49
N VAL A 57 11.46 18.55 -19.89
CA VAL A 57 12.75 18.79 -20.56
C VAL A 57 12.92 17.87 -21.77
N LYS A 58 12.46 16.62 -21.67
CA LYS A 58 12.52 15.67 -22.80
C LYS A 58 11.57 16.07 -23.93
N THR A 59 10.36 16.52 -23.62
CA THR A 59 9.41 17.00 -24.64
C THR A 59 9.92 18.25 -25.35
N GLU A 60 10.47 19.21 -24.60
CA GLU A 60 11.03 20.44 -25.19
C GLU A 60 12.23 20.14 -26.10
N ASN A 61 13.10 19.18 -25.73
CA ASN A 61 14.22 18.76 -26.56
C ASN A 61 13.78 18.06 -27.87
N VAL A 62 12.70 17.26 -27.82
CA VAL A 62 12.13 16.61 -29.02
C VAL A 62 11.53 17.64 -29.96
N GLU A 63 10.81 18.64 -29.44
CA GLU A 63 10.20 19.69 -30.25
C GLU A 63 11.25 20.57 -30.93
N VAL A 64 12.32 20.96 -30.22
CA VAL A 64 13.47 21.68 -30.79
C VAL A 64 14.18 20.88 -31.89
N ASN A 65 14.33 19.56 -31.74
CA ASN A 65 14.93 18.71 -32.78
C ASN A 65 14.01 18.49 -33.99
N ALA A 66 12.69 18.44 -33.79
CA ALA A 66 11.72 18.28 -34.86
C ALA A 66 11.62 19.53 -35.74
N GLU A 67 11.70 20.72 -35.16
CA GLU A 67 11.72 21.99 -35.91
C GLU A 67 13.00 22.17 -36.75
N ASP A 68 14.12 21.56 -36.34
CA ASP A 68 15.36 21.52 -37.14
C ASP A 68 15.30 20.49 -38.29
N THR A 69 14.47 19.43 -38.15
CA THR A 69 14.32 18.35 -39.14
C THR A 69 13.19 18.60 -40.16
N ALA A 70 12.22 19.46 -39.88
CA ALA A 70 11.03 19.70 -40.72
C ALA A 70 11.28 20.49 -42.03
N ALA A 71 12.53 20.69 -42.44
CA ALA A 71 12.88 21.32 -43.73
C ALA A 71 12.95 20.35 -44.93
N ASP A 72 12.51 19.09 -44.80
CA ASP A 72 12.42 18.15 -45.94
C ASP A 72 11.12 17.31 -45.90
N PRO A 73 10.20 17.44 -46.86
CA PRO A 73 8.92 16.73 -46.84
C PRO A 73 8.96 15.40 -47.61
N ALA A 74 8.56 14.30 -46.97
CA ALA A 74 8.08 13.10 -47.66
C ALA A 74 7.07 12.31 -46.81
N GLU A 75 5.95 11.98 -47.44
CA GLU A 75 4.66 11.46 -46.95
C GLU A 75 4.64 9.89 -46.91
N PRO A 76 3.51 9.19 -46.63
CA PRO A 76 3.34 8.26 -45.50
C PRO A 76 3.06 6.79 -45.91
N ALA A 77 2.92 5.86 -44.95
CA ALA A 77 2.15 4.63 -45.16
C ALA A 77 1.68 3.99 -43.84
N GLU A 78 0.36 3.92 -43.69
CA GLU A 78 -0.39 3.20 -42.66
C GLU A 78 -0.51 1.68 -42.93
N GLY A 79 -0.97 0.95 -41.92
CA GLY A 79 -1.52 -0.42 -42.01
C GLY A 79 -1.11 -1.23 -40.76
N ASP A 80 -1.93 -2.03 -40.10
CA ASP A 80 -3.30 -2.50 -40.32
C ASP A 80 -3.71 -3.22 -39.01
N VAL A 81 -4.90 -3.81 -38.98
CA VAL A 81 -5.82 -3.94 -37.84
C VAL A 81 -5.82 -5.34 -37.21
N SER A 82 -6.37 -5.42 -35.98
CA SER A 82 -7.34 -6.45 -35.53
C SER A 82 -6.89 -7.89 -35.20
N ALA A 83 -7.33 -8.36 -34.01
CA ALA A 83 -8.03 -9.63 -33.70
C ALA A 83 -7.79 -10.01 -32.23
N GLU A 84 -8.68 -9.68 -31.29
CA GLU A 84 -9.88 -10.43 -30.88
C GLU A 84 -9.60 -11.67 -29.99
N ALA A 85 -10.15 -11.62 -28.77
CA ALA A 85 -10.17 -12.66 -27.73
C ALA A 85 -11.17 -13.80 -28.08
N PRO A 86 -11.31 -14.91 -27.30
CA PRO A 86 -12.04 -14.84 -26.03
C PRO A 86 -11.65 -15.89 -24.95
N ALA A 87 -12.34 -15.75 -23.81
CA ALA A 87 -12.25 -16.44 -22.53
C ALA A 87 -12.64 -17.93 -22.51
N GLN A 88 -12.24 -18.62 -21.44
CA GLN A 88 -13.00 -19.76 -20.89
C GLN A 88 -13.11 -19.70 -19.36
N GLU A 89 -14.35 -19.93 -18.91
CA GLU A 89 -14.84 -20.08 -17.55
C GLU A 89 -14.63 -21.51 -17.00
N GLY A 90 -14.71 -21.64 -15.67
CA GLY A 90 -15.45 -22.74 -15.05
C GLY A 90 -14.64 -23.82 -14.30
N SER A 91 -14.67 -23.78 -12.97
CA SER A 91 -15.09 -24.94 -12.17
C SER A 91 -15.38 -24.55 -10.72
N VAL A 92 -16.66 -24.61 -10.37
CA VAL A 92 -17.21 -24.70 -9.00
C VAL A 92 -18.04 -25.97 -8.99
N ALA A 93 -17.68 -26.94 -8.13
CA ALA A 93 -18.52 -28.05 -7.62
C ALA A 93 -17.62 -28.91 -6.69
N GLU A 94 -17.85 -28.87 -5.37
CA GLU A 94 -18.61 -29.87 -4.58
C GLU A 94 -17.71 -30.98 -3.99
N ALA A 95 -17.61 -30.99 -2.65
CA ALA A 95 -17.48 -32.20 -1.83
C ALA A 95 -17.65 -31.83 -0.33
N GLU A 96 -18.90 -31.80 0.13
CA GLU A 96 -19.26 -31.97 1.55
C GLU A 96 -19.45 -33.46 1.88
N ALA A 97 -19.34 -33.80 3.17
CA ALA A 97 -19.45 -35.10 3.84
C ALA A 97 -18.16 -35.97 3.76
N GLU A 98 -17.59 -36.53 4.84
CA GLU A 98 -18.24 -37.29 5.91
C GLU A 98 -17.15 -37.66 6.97
N ALA A 99 -17.42 -37.51 8.28
CA ALA A 99 -16.91 -38.36 9.38
C ALA A 99 -17.23 -37.74 10.76
N LYS A 100 -18.29 -38.24 11.41
CA LYS A 100 -18.61 -38.02 12.83
C LYS A 100 -18.87 -39.40 13.45
N ALA A 101 -18.51 -39.55 14.73
CA ALA A 101 -18.56 -40.75 15.59
C ALA A 101 -17.30 -41.62 15.44
N GLU A 102 -16.63 -42.09 16.50
CA GLU A 102 -17.07 -42.45 17.85
C GLU A 102 -15.80 -42.74 18.68
N GLU A 103 -15.68 -42.27 19.93
CA GLU A 103 -15.21 -43.10 21.06
C GLU A 103 -15.40 -42.34 22.38
N THR A 104 -16.33 -42.84 23.18
CA THR A 104 -16.60 -42.48 24.58
C THR A 104 -15.71 -43.29 25.53
N GLU A 105 -15.54 -42.73 26.74
CA GLU A 105 -15.30 -43.47 28.01
C GLU A 105 -13.83 -43.78 28.38
N ASP A 106 -13.29 -43.11 29.41
CA ASP A 106 -13.09 -43.72 30.74
C ASP A 106 -12.43 -42.72 31.73
N LYS A 107 -13.03 -42.65 32.92
CA LYS A 107 -12.49 -42.27 34.25
C LYS A 107 -12.11 -40.83 34.63
#